data_AF-A0A0K0FIX7-F1
#
_entry.id   AF-A0A0K0FIX7-F1
#
_cell.length_a   1.000
_cell.length_b   1.000
_cell.length_c   1.000
_cell.angle_alpha   90.00
_cell.angle_beta   90.00
_cell.angle_gamma   90.00
#
_symmetry.space_group_name_H-M   'P 1'
#
loop_
_entity.id
_entity.type
_entity.pdbx_description
1 polymer ?
#
loop_
_entity_poly.entity_id
_entity_poly.type
_entity_poly.pdbx_seq_one_letter_code
_entity_poly.pdbx_strand_id
1 'polypeptide(L)'
;MVKRILHDYDVENVMEICIYNYGFVRKHGTIENSAKVCESIAPYVNSKNKYITFFVQNPYKLYSNVYFCLKKKFTTFHSALKYALMMNTYVDFDPYTAIPAPPPRRFFIVTLAGIKWYLKNPSTHHYWNKIWHNCNGGCFFQNNFGYTKKHFLEEINAYRKILGHNPLQISYKLCVLADTRAEIMSEKNKLFSDPDKRHHEIIFYAPYGYGMYAIKILFDDTYFSHKKFNYKAAKVGNGFARLLSYDQKYVGFGLSRSINVIYGCIKYSSTPY
;
A
#
# COMPACT_ATOMS: atom_id res chain seq x y z
N MET A 1 -2.28 18.55 -25.35
CA MET A 1 -1.24 17.50 -25.26
C MET A 1 -1.79 16.14 -25.68
N VAL A 2 -2.68 15.52 -24.90
CA VAL A 2 -3.22 14.17 -25.19
C VAL A 2 -3.91 14.06 -26.55
N LYS A 3 -4.80 15.00 -26.92
CA LYS A 3 -5.43 15.01 -28.26
C LYS A 3 -4.42 15.07 -29.42
N ARG A 4 -3.27 15.73 -29.20
CA ARG A 4 -2.18 15.82 -30.18
C ARG A 4 -1.38 14.51 -30.24
N ILE A 5 -1.08 13.90 -29.09
CA ILE A 5 -0.46 12.57 -29.01
C ILE A 5 -1.30 11.53 -29.77
N LEU A 6 -2.63 11.54 -29.57
CA LEU A 6 -3.51 10.57 -30.25
C LEU A 6 -3.63 10.82 -31.76
N HIS A 7 -3.59 12.08 -32.17
CA HIS A 7 -3.62 12.48 -33.58
C HIS A 7 -2.32 12.15 -34.32
N ASP A 8 -1.17 12.31 -33.66
CA ASP A 8 0.14 12.17 -34.29
C ASP A 8 0.60 10.69 -34.43
N TYR A 9 -0.10 9.72 -33.82
CA TYR A 9 0.42 8.34 -33.64
C TYR A 9 -0.49 7.17 -34.05
N ASP A 10 -1.61 7.41 -34.76
CA ASP A 10 -2.52 6.37 -35.31
C ASP A 10 -2.70 5.12 -34.42
N VAL A 11 -3.08 5.36 -33.16
CA VAL A 11 -3.07 4.31 -32.13
C VAL A 11 -4.39 3.52 -32.13
N GLU A 12 -4.31 2.22 -32.44
CA GLU A 12 -5.47 1.32 -32.48
C GLU A 12 -6.16 1.15 -31.11
N ASN A 13 -5.38 1.08 -30.02
CA ASN A 13 -5.90 0.92 -28.67
C ASN A 13 -5.38 2.00 -27.70
N VAL A 14 -6.16 3.07 -27.58
CA VAL A 14 -5.90 4.18 -26.66
C VAL A 14 -5.73 3.73 -25.20
N MET A 15 -6.31 2.59 -24.79
CA MET A 15 -6.24 2.11 -23.41
C MET A 15 -4.86 1.54 -23.04
N GLU A 16 -4.02 1.23 -24.02
CA GLU A 16 -2.67 0.67 -23.83
C GLU A 16 -1.59 1.74 -23.70
N ILE A 17 -1.95 3.01 -23.92
CA ILE A 17 -1.02 4.12 -23.82
C ILE A 17 -0.95 4.60 -22.38
N CYS A 18 0.28 4.74 -21.86
CA CYS A 18 0.55 5.48 -20.64
C CYS A 18 1.40 6.73 -20.88
N ILE A 19 1.13 7.79 -20.13
CA ILE A 19 1.88 9.04 -20.10
C ILE A 19 2.86 8.98 -18.93
N TYR A 20 4.14 9.16 -19.23
CA TYR A 20 5.17 9.33 -18.21
C TYR A 20 5.49 10.81 -18.04
N ASN A 21 5.31 11.34 -16.83
CA ASN A 21 5.69 12.72 -16.53
C ASN A 21 7.19 12.81 -16.31
N TYR A 22 7.93 13.23 -17.33
CA TYR A 22 9.39 13.41 -17.26
C TYR A 22 9.81 14.57 -16.37
N GLY A 23 8.96 15.58 -16.18
CA GLY A 23 9.33 16.80 -15.45
C GLY A 23 8.72 18.08 -16.03
N PHE A 24 9.20 19.22 -15.54
CA PHE A 24 8.72 20.54 -15.93
C PHE A 24 9.76 21.26 -16.79
N VAL A 25 9.33 21.74 -17.95
CA VAL A 25 10.18 22.58 -18.81
C VAL A 25 10.19 24.02 -18.28
N ARG A 26 11.37 24.58 -18.05
CA ARG A 26 11.61 26.01 -17.74
C ARG A 26 12.48 26.65 -18.83
N LYS A 27 12.53 27.99 -18.86
CA LYS A 27 13.35 28.77 -19.82
C LYS A 27 14.83 28.36 -19.89
N HIS A 28 15.38 27.70 -18.86
CA HIS A 28 16.79 27.31 -18.78
C HIS A 28 17.00 25.79 -18.57
N GLY A 29 16.01 24.98 -18.95
CA GLY A 29 16.14 23.51 -18.93
C GLY A 29 14.93 22.82 -18.30
N THR A 30 15.06 21.51 -18.10
CA THR A 30 13.98 20.67 -17.58
C THR A 30 14.27 20.25 -16.15
N ILE A 31 13.32 20.47 -15.25
CA ILE A 31 13.34 19.91 -13.89
C ILE A 31 12.78 18.51 -13.94
N GLU A 32 13.65 17.52 -13.81
CA GLU A 32 13.29 16.11 -13.96
C GLU A 32 12.46 15.60 -12.77
N ASN A 33 11.50 14.74 -13.08
CA ASN A 33 10.71 13.99 -12.10
C ASN A 33 11.28 12.56 -11.98
N SER A 34 11.55 12.12 -10.75
CA SER A 34 12.15 10.81 -10.46
C SER A 34 11.12 9.67 -10.31
N ALA A 35 9.83 9.96 -10.50
CA ALA A 35 8.75 8.99 -10.35
C ALA A 35 8.80 7.88 -11.40
N LYS A 36 8.93 6.61 -10.98
CA LYS A 36 8.96 5.43 -11.88
C LYS A 36 7.55 4.95 -12.30
N VAL A 37 6.62 5.88 -12.43
CA VAL A 37 5.20 5.60 -12.62
C VAL A 37 4.74 6.28 -13.89
N CYS A 38 4.07 5.55 -14.78
CA CYS A 38 3.30 6.14 -15.86
C CYS A 38 1.81 6.00 -15.60
N GLU A 39 1.01 6.92 -16.13
CA GLU A 39 -0.43 6.99 -15.94
C GLU A 39 -1.14 6.64 -17.25
N SER A 40 -2.19 5.84 -17.23
CA SER A 40 -3.00 5.59 -18.43
C SER A 40 -3.50 6.91 -19.02
N ILE A 41 -3.51 7.00 -20.35
CA ILE A 41 -4.09 8.14 -21.07
C ILE A 41 -5.63 8.17 -20.97
N ALA A 42 -6.26 7.05 -20.59
CA ALA A 42 -7.71 6.87 -20.62
C ALA A 42 -8.53 7.95 -19.89
N PRO A 43 -8.13 8.45 -18.70
CA PRO A 43 -8.85 9.54 -18.01
C PRO A 43 -8.79 10.88 -18.76
N TYR A 44 -7.73 11.09 -19.55
CA TYR A 44 -7.54 12.31 -20.35
C TYR A 44 -8.35 12.29 -21.66
N VAL A 45 -8.80 11.10 -22.08
CA VAL A 45 -9.69 10.91 -23.23
C VAL A 45 -11.15 10.93 -22.80
N ASN A 46 -11.48 10.25 -21.70
CA ASN A 46 -12.81 10.24 -21.12
C ASN A 46 -12.70 10.32 -19.60
N SER A 47 -13.23 11.42 -19.03
CA SER A 47 -13.15 11.72 -17.60
C SER A 47 -13.88 10.72 -16.70
N LYS A 48 -14.72 9.83 -17.26
CA LYS A 48 -15.35 8.72 -16.53
C LYS A 48 -14.41 7.55 -16.29
N ASN A 49 -13.29 7.47 -17.00
CA ASN A 49 -12.31 6.39 -16.86
C ASN A 49 -11.46 6.60 -15.59
N LYS A 50 -11.17 5.51 -14.89
CA LYS A 50 -10.34 5.55 -13.68
C LYS A 50 -8.87 5.78 -14.04
N TYR A 51 -8.17 6.52 -13.19
CA TYR A 51 -6.71 6.62 -13.24
C TYR A 51 -6.09 5.25 -12.96
N ILE A 52 -5.40 4.69 -13.95
CA ILE A 52 -4.61 3.47 -13.84
C ILE A 52 -3.15 3.89 -13.88
N THR A 53 -2.34 3.42 -12.93
CA THR A 53 -0.90 3.66 -12.90
C THR A 53 -0.14 2.38 -13.18
N PHE A 54 0.93 2.48 -13.96
CA PHE A 54 1.82 1.37 -14.29
C PHE A 54 3.19 1.63 -13.69
N PHE A 55 3.76 0.60 -13.08
CA PHE A 55 5.13 0.64 -12.57
C PHE A 55 6.07 0.07 -13.61
N VAL A 56 7.07 0.85 -14.01
CA VAL A 56 8.08 0.40 -14.98
C VAL A 56 9.16 -0.40 -14.23
N GLN A 57 8.99 -1.72 -14.15
CA GLN A 57 9.90 -2.64 -13.45
C GLN A 57 10.00 -4.00 -14.17
N ASN A 58 11.16 -4.64 -14.13
CA ASN A 58 11.36 -6.00 -14.62
C ASN A 58 10.56 -6.99 -13.73
N PRO A 59 9.69 -7.83 -14.31
CA PRO A 59 8.92 -8.82 -13.56
C PRO A 59 9.80 -9.87 -12.85
N TYR A 60 11.03 -10.09 -13.32
CA TYR A 60 11.99 -11.01 -12.74
C TYR A 60 13.02 -10.25 -11.91
N LYS A 61 12.74 -10.06 -10.61
CA LYS A 61 13.58 -9.35 -9.63
C LYS A 61 15.04 -9.85 -9.50
N LEU A 62 15.35 -11.02 -10.06
CA LEU A 62 16.67 -11.64 -10.06
C LEU A 62 17.64 -11.00 -11.07
N TYR A 63 17.12 -10.27 -12.07
CA TYR A 63 17.94 -9.60 -13.08
C TYR A 63 17.85 -8.08 -12.94
N SER A 64 18.97 -7.39 -13.12
CA SER A 64 18.97 -5.94 -13.25
C SER A 64 18.06 -5.54 -14.41
N ASN A 65 17.30 -4.44 -14.24
CA ASN A 65 16.51 -3.91 -15.34
C ASN A 65 17.47 -3.51 -16.47
N VAL A 66 17.28 -4.09 -17.65
CA VAL A 66 17.99 -3.69 -18.86
C VAL A 66 17.01 -2.99 -19.78
N TYR A 67 17.38 -1.80 -20.23
CA TYR A 67 16.56 -1.00 -21.13
C TYR A 67 17.30 -0.84 -22.45
N PHE A 68 16.56 -0.85 -23.56
CA PHE A 68 17.11 -0.66 -24.88
C PHE A 68 16.46 0.53 -25.56
N CYS A 69 17.26 1.38 -26.21
CA CYS A 69 16.76 2.43 -27.08
C CYS A 69 17.64 2.46 -28.34
N LEU A 70 17.05 2.25 -29.52
CA LEU A 70 17.78 2.17 -30.80
C LEU A 70 19.01 1.24 -30.74
N LYS A 71 18.83 0.04 -30.16
CA LYS A 71 19.88 -0.98 -29.92
C LYS A 71 20.96 -0.61 -28.89
N LYS A 72 20.91 0.59 -28.30
CA LYS A 72 21.80 0.97 -27.19
C LYS A 72 21.24 0.48 -25.86
N LYS A 73 22.08 -0.19 -25.07
CA LYS A 73 21.74 -0.78 -23.77
C LYS A 73 21.95 0.21 -22.62
N PHE A 74 21.01 0.24 -21.68
CA PHE A 74 21.06 1.06 -20.47
C PHE A 74 20.74 0.22 -19.23
N THR A 75 21.34 0.58 -18.09
CA THR A 75 21.15 -0.08 -16.79
C THR A 75 20.10 0.62 -15.93
N THR A 76 19.63 1.80 -16.33
CA THR A 76 18.56 2.53 -15.64
C THR A 76 17.54 3.04 -16.65
N PHE A 77 16.27 3.05 -16.25
CA PHE A 77 15.17 3.57 -17.08
C PHE A 77 15.41 5.05 -17.40
N HIS A 78 15.90 5.79 -16.42
CA HIS A 78 16.18 7.21 -16.52
C HIS A 78 17.21 7.52 -17.62
N SER A 79 18.31 6.79 -17.68
CA SER A 79 19.32 6.96 -18.73
C SER A 79 18.78 6.62 -20.12
N ALA A 80 17.95 5.58 -20.22
CA ALA A 80 17.31 5.21 -21.48
C ALA A 80 16.31 6.29 -21.95
N LEU A 81 15.51 6.82 -21.02
CA LEU A 81 14.51 7.84 -21.30
C LEU A 81 15.14 9.17 -21.72
N LYS A 82 16.22 9.60 -21.05
CA LYS A 82 16.99 10.78 -21.45
C LYS A 82 17.53 10.65 -22.87
N TYR A 83 18.04 9.47 -23.23
CA TYR A 83 18.51 9.19 -24.59
C TYR A 83 17.36 9.15 -25.60
N ALA A 84 16.21 8.58 -25.24
CA ALA A 84 15.03 8.55 -26.11
C ALA A 84 14.53 9.98 -26.44
N LEU A 85 14.49 10.87 -25.44
CA LEU A 85 14.14 12.27 -25.63
C LEU A 85 15.12 13.02 -26.55
N MET A 86 16.43 12.77 -26.39
CA MET A 86 17.45 13.35 -27.28
C MET A 86 17.29 12.89 -28.73
N MET A 87 16.87 11.64 -28.93
CA MET A 87 16.68 11.04 -30.26
C MET A 87 15.28 11.24 -30.82
N ASN A 88 14.41 11.99 -30.12
CA ASN A 88 13.00 12.19 -30.46
C ASN A 88 12.25 10.87 -30.76
N THR A 89 12.46 9.85 -29.93
CA THR A 89 11.82 8.54 -30.04
C THR A 89 10.95 8.23 -28.82
N TYR A 90 10.07 7.23 -28.93
CA TYR A 90 9.15 6.81 -27.88
C TYR A 90 9.62 5.55 -27.14
N VAL A 91 9.02 5.30 -25.98
CA VAL A 91 9.29 4.13 -25.14
C VAL A 91 8.21 3.10 -25.40
N ASP A 92 8.60 1.91 -25.83
CA ASP A 92 7.72 0.75 -25.95
C ASP A 92 8.08 -0.29 -24.87
N PHE A 93 7.08 -1.01 -24.38
CA PHE A 93 7.23 -2.06 -23.36
C PHE A 93 6.83 -3.41 -23.96
N ASP A 94 7.84 -4.24 -24.25
CA ASP A 94 7.65 -5.64 -24.65
C ASP A 94 7.76 -6.53 -23.39
N PRO A 95 6.75 -7.34 -22.99
CA PRO A 95 5.58 -7.79 -23.77
C PRO A 95 4.29 -6.97 -23.61
N TYR A 96 3.49 -7.05 -24.68
CA TYR A 96 2.16 -6.46 -24.98
C TYR A 96 1.02 -6.70 -23.97
N THR A 97 1.31 -7.11 -22.75
CA THR A 97 0.30 -7.26 -21.70
C THR A 97 0.73 -6.49 -20.46
N ALA A 98 0.64 -5.16 -20.53
CA ALA A 98 0.58 -4.34 -19.33
C ALA A 98 -0.78 -4.56 -18.64
N ILE A 99 -0.96 -5.76 -18.08
CA ILE A 99 -2.04 -6.03 -17.13
C ILE A 99 -1.85 -4.99 -16.01
N PRO A 100 -2.88 -4.21 -15.62
CA PRO A 100 -2.77 -3.39 -14.42
C PRO A 100 -2.30 -4.30 -13.30
N ALA A 101 -1.14 -3.98 -12.69
CA ALA A 101 -0.42 -4.92 -11.85
C ALA A 101 -1.42 -5.61 -10.91
N PRO A 102 -1.75 -6.90 -11.14
CA PRO A 102 -2.68 -7.57 -10.28
C PRO A 102 -2.07 -7.49 -8.88
N PRO A 103 -2.86 -7.21 -7.82
CA PRO A 103 -2.32 -7.17 -6.47
C PRO A 103 -1.44 -8.41 -6.28
N PRO A 104 -0.17 -8.24 -5.86
CA PRO A 104 0.83 -9.30 -6.00
C PRO A 104 0.26 -10.62 -5.49
N ARG A 105 0.44 -11.73 -6.25
CA ARG A 105 -0.13 -13.03 -5.84
C ARG A 105 0.26 -13.43 -4.42
N ARG A 106 1.40 -12.92 -3.94
CA ARG A 106 1.91 -13.06 -2.58
C ARG A 106 2.56 -11.74 -2.15
N PHE A 107 1.92 -11.03 -1.24
CA PHE A 107 2.54 -9.93 -0.49
C PHE A 107 2.33 -10.16 1.00
N PHE A 108 3.06 -9.40 1.81
CA PHE A 108 3.15 -9.63 3.24
C PHE A 108 3.28 -8.32 4.02
N ILE A 109 3.00 -8.42 5.31
CA ILE A 109 3.51 -7.50 6.32
C ILE A 109 4.49 -8.25 7.21
N VAL A 110 5.33 -7.52 7.93
CA VAL A 110 6.21 -8.10 8.95
C VAL A 110 5.77 -7.59 10.30
N THR A 111 5.70 -8.50 11.27
CA THR A 111 5.45 -8.18 12.68
C THR A 111 6.64 -8.67 13.51
N LEU A 112 6.65 -8.42 14.81
CA LEU A 112 7.64 -9.01 15.72
C LEU A 112 7.57 -10.54 15.77
N ALA A 113 6.42 -11.14 15.46
CA ALA A 113 6.23 -12.58 15.37
C ALA A 113 6.61 -13.15 13.99
N GLY A 114 7.18 -12.33 13.09
CA GLY A 114 7.62 -12.74 11.76
C GLY A 114 6.72 -12.26 10.62
N ILE A 115 6.97 -12.83 9.43
CA ILE A 115 6.30 -12.47 8.18
C ILE A 115 4.88 -13.04 8.16
N LYS A 116 3.89 -12.19 7.86
CA LYS A 116 2.47 -12.54 7.73
C LYS A 116 2.02 -12.33 6.30
N TRP A 117 1.56 -13.41 5.66
CA TRP A 117 1.23 -13.41 4.23
C TRP A 117 -0.23 -13.07 3.99
N TYR A 118 -0.49 -12.38 2.88
CA TYR A 118 -1.84 -12.21 2.37
C TYR A 118 -2.45 -13.55 1.95
N LEU A 119 -3.58 -13.88 2.56
CA LEU A 119 -4.39 -15.04 2.21
C LEU A 119 -5.60 -14.57 1.40
N LYS A 120 -5.73 -15.08 0.17
CA LYS A 120 -6.89 -14.82 -0.67
C LYS A 120 -8.08 -15.65 -0.19
N ASN A 121 -8.76 -15.16 0.85
CA ASN A 121 -9.98 -15.75 1.37
C ASN A 121 -11.20 -14.94 0.87
N PRO A 122 -12.14 -15.54 0.10
CA PRO A 122 -13.31 -14.84 -0.43
C PRO A 122 -14.17 -14.15 0.64
N SER A 123 -14.35 -14.81 1.79
CA SER A 123 -15.24 -14.32 2.86
C SER A 123 -14.71 -13.04 3.49
N THR A 124 -13.42 -12.98 3.85
CA THR A 124 -12.81 -11.76 4.43
C THR A 124 -12.48 -10.73 3.37
N HIS A 125 -12.23 -11.15 2.13
CA HIS A 125 -12.03 -10.24 1.00
C HIS A 125 -13.28 -9.43 0.67
N HIS A 126 -14.49 -9.97 0.82
CA HIS A 126 -15.73 -9.22 0.61
C HIS A 126 -15.83 -8.00 1.55
N TYR A 127 -15.52 -8.17 2.85
CA TYR A 127 -15.54 -7.08 3.83
C TYR A 127 -14.46 -6.04 3.52
N TRP A 128 -13.24 -6.49 3.25
CA TRP A 128 -12.15 -5.59 2.85
C TRP A 128 -12.55 -4.80 1.60
N ASN A 129 -13.05 -5.46 0.55
CA ASN A 129 -13.45 -4.78 -0.68
C ASN A 129 -14.57 -3.77 -0.43
N LYS A 130 -15.58 -4.10 0.38
CA LYS A 130 -16.66 -3.15 0.71
C LYS A 130 -16.13 -1.86 1.33
N ILE A 131 -15.08 -1.93 2.15
CA ILE A 131 -14.49 -0.77 2.83
C ILE A 131 -13.52 -0.03 1.91
N TRP A 132 -12.68 -0.77 1.20
CA TRP A 132 -11.55 -0.23 0.44
C TRP A 132 -11.82 -0.04 -1.06
N HIS A 133 -12.97 -0.43 -1.61
CA HIS A 133 -13.24 -0.40 -3.08
C HIS A 133 -13.05 0.97 -3.75
N ASN A 134 -13.27 2.06 -3.00
CA ASN A 134 -13.10 3.43 -3.48
C ASN A 134 -11.74 4.03 -3.07
N CYS A 135 -10.89 3.27 -2.40
CA CYS A 135 -9.60 3.70 -1.87
C CYS A 135 -8.46 3.05 -2.65
N ASN A 136 -7.82 3.84 -3.52
CA ASN A 136 -6.57 3.43 -4.19
C ASN A 136 -5.34 3.82 -3.34
N GLY A 137 -4.14 3.63 -3.88
CA GLY A 137 -2.90 4.02 -3.21
C GLY A 137 -2.84 5.49 -2.79
N GLY A 138 -3.51 6.41 -3.51
CA GLY A 138 -3.59 7.82 -3.13
C GLY A 138 -4.42 8.05 -1.86
N CYS A 139 -5.56 7.36 -1.74
CA CYS A 139 -6.40 7.40 -0.54
C CYS A 139 -5.66 6.84 0.68
N PHE A 140 -4.81 5.81 0.50
CA PHE A 140 -4.02 5.25 1.59
C PHE A 140 -3.09 6.28 2.27
N PHE A 141 -2.52 7.19 1.49
CA PHE A 141 -1.63 8.25 2.01
C PHE A 141 -2.35 9.56 2.35
N GLN A 142 -3.64 9.67 2.05
CA GLN A 142 -4.37 10.92 2.15
C GLN A 142 -4.53 11.39 3.60
N ASN A 143 -4.43 12.71 3.80
CA ASN A 143 -4.58 13.37 5.09
C ASN A 143 -3.68 12.74 6.19
N ASN A 144 -2.39 12.53 5.87
CA ASN A 144 -1.43 11.84 6.74
C ASN A 144 -2.00 10.52 7.31
N PHE A 145 -2.50 9.66 6.40
CA PHE A 145 -3.18 8.40 6.70
C PHE A 145 -4.52 8.53 7.42
N GLY A 146 -5.14 9.71 7.54
CA GLY A 146 -6.42 9.90 8.23
C GLY A 146 -7.54 9.02 7.68
N TYR A 147 -7.65 8.88 6.35
CA TYR A 147 -8.61 7.96 5.72
C TYR A 147 -8.30 6.49 6.03
N THR A 148 -7.02 6.13 5.99
CA THR A 148 -6.55 4.78 6.32
C THR A 148 -6.90 4.40 7.77
N LYS A 149 -6.70 5.31 8.74
CA LYS A 149 -7.06 5.08 10.15
C LYS A 149 -8.57 4.83 10.30
N LYS A 150 -9.40 5.57 9.58
CA LYS A 150 -10.86 5.35 9.53
C LYS A 150 -11.20 3.98 8.95
N HIS A 151 -10.62 3.61 7.82
CA HIS A 151 -10.88 2.31 7.20
C HIS A 151 -10.35 1.13 8.02
N PHE A 152 -9.23 1.28 8.73
CA PHE A 152 -8.78 0.28 9.71
C PHE A 152 -9.80 0.06 10.82
N LEU A 153 -10.38 1.14 11.36
CA LEU A 153 -11.46 1.03 12.35
C LEU A 153 -12.68 0.29 11.78
N GLU A 154 -13.15 0.70 10.61
CA GLU A 154 -14.30 0.09 9.93
C GLU A 154 -14.07 -1.39 9.68
N GLU A 155 -12.85 -1.78 9.26
CA GLU A 155 -12.50 -3.15 8.97
C GLU A 155 -12.41 -4.01 10.23
N ILE A 156 -11.74 -3.53 11.27
CA ILE A 156 -11.71 -4.23 12.57
C ILE A 156 -13.13 -4.39 13.12
N ASN A 157 -13.97 -3.37 13.03
CA ASN A 157 -15.34 -3.42 13.53
C ASN A 157 -16.24 -4.35 12.70
N ALA A 158 -16.02 -4.44 11.38
CA ALA A 158 -16.67 -5.45 10.55
C ALA A 158 -16.30 -6.87 11.01
N TYR A 159 -15.02 -7.13 11.30
CA TYR A 159 -14.58 -8.42 11.82
C TYR A 159 -15.10 -8.70 13.24
N ARG A 160 -15.12 -7.72 14.14
CA ARG A 160 -15.70 -7.86 15.49
C ARG A 160 -17.20 -8.16 15.43
N LYS A 161 -17.93 -7.58 14.48
CA LYS A 161 -19.34 -7.89 14.25
C LYS A 161 -19.55 -9.36 13.85
N ILE A 162 -18.67 -9.93 13.02
CA ILE A 162 -18.71 -11.37 12.67
C ILE A 162 -18.54 -12.25 13.93
N LEU A 163 -17.72 -11.78 14.88
CA LEU A 163 -17.48 -12.45 16.15
C LEU A 163 -18.55 -12.17 17.22
N GLY A 164 -19.57 -11.36 16.93
CA GLY A 164 -20.61 -10.98 17.90
C GLY A 164 -20.13 -9.99 18.97
N HIS A 165 -19.04 -9.26 18.72
CA HIS A 165 -18.46 -8.31 19.67
C HIS A 165 -18.82 -6.86 19.33
N ASN A 166 -18.87 -6.02 20.37
CA ASN A 166 -19.16 -4.59 20.23
C ASN A 166 -18.06 -3.86 19.42
N PRO A 167 -18.40 -2.83 18.64
CA PRO A 167 -17.41 -2.05 17.89
C PRO A 167 -16.46 -1.31 18.82
N LEU A 168 -15.20 -1.19 18.40
CA LEU A 168 -14.21 -0.32 19.00
C LEU A 168 -14.48 1.14 18.64
N GLN A 169 -14.05 2.03 19.53
CA GLN A 169 -14.05 3.48 19.33
C GLN A 169 -12.61 3.99 19.20
N ILE A 170 -12.41 5.02 18.38
CA ILE A 170 -11.11 5.70 18.31
C ILE A 170 -10.87 6.48 19.60
N SER A 171 -9.69 6.31 20.19
CA SER A 171 -9.17 7.20 21.23
C SER A 171 -8.09 8.10 20.64
N TYR A 172 -8.27 9.42 20.76
CA TYR A 172 -7.29 10.40 20.32
C TYR A 172 -5.93 10.20 21.01
N LYS A 173 -5.92 9.94 22.33
CA LYS A 173 -4.68 9.69 23.08
C LYS A 173 -3.95 8.45 22.58
N LEU A 174 -4.68 7.36 22.32
CA LEU A 174 -4.07 6.16 21.75
C LEU A 174 -3.54 6.39 20.33
N CYS A 175 -4.22 7.22 19.51
CA CYS A 175 -3.71 7.62 18.20
C CYS A 175 -2.39 8.37 18.31
N VAL A 176 -2.28 9.37 19.21
CA VAL A 176 -1.04 10.11 19.43
C VAL A 176 0.11 9.16 19.83
N LEU A 177 -0.14 8.26 20.79
CA LEU A 177 0.85 7.27 21.21
C LEU A 177 1.26 6.33 20.07
N ALA A 178 0.30 5.91 19.25
CA ALA A 178 0.56 5.05 18.10
C ALA A 178 1.34 5.79 16.99
N ASP A 179 1.02 7.06 16.71
CA ASP A 179 1.71 7.89 15.72
C ASP A 179 3.16 8.11 16.11
N THR A 180 3.42 8.58 17.34
CA THR A 180 4.78 8.70 17.87
C THR A 180 5.53 7.38 17.77
N ARG A 181 4.86 6.26 18.04
CA ARG A 181 5.50 4.95 17.94
C ARG A 181 5.88 4.59 16.51
N ALA A 182 4.99 4.83 15.56
CA ALA A 182 5.23 4.58 14.14
C ALA A 182 6.38 5.46 13.61
N GLU A 183 6.44 6.73 14.01
CA GLU A 183 7.52 7.66 13.67
C GLU A 183 8.88 7.16 14.14
N ILE A 184 9.04 6.83 15.43
CA ILE A 184 10.33 6.33 15.96
C ILE A 184 10.75 5.03 15.25
N MET A 185 9.81 4.13 14.94
CA MET A 185 10.13 2.91 14.18
C MET A 185 10.59 3.21 12.75
N SER A 186 10.00 4.22 12.11
CA SER A 186 10.36 4.66 10.76
C SER A 186 11.73 5.32 10.70
N GLU A 187 12.07 6.16 11.67
CA GLU A 187 13.39 6.82 11.77
C GLU A 187 14.51 5.81 11.99
N LYS A 188 14.26 4.81 12.86
CA LYS A 188 15.22 3.74 13.16
C LYS A 188 15.23 2.62 12.12
N ASN A 189 14.32 2.67 11.14
CA ASN A 189 14.09 1.62 10.14
C ASN A 189 13.97 0.21 10.75
N LYS A 190 13.33 0.08 11.92
CA LYS A 190 13.28 -1.19 12.68
C LYS A 190 12.01 -1.32 13.50
N LEU A 191 11.46 -2.54 13.54
CA LEU A 191 10.42 -2.91 14.50
C LEU A 191 11.05 -3.29 15.84
N PHE A 192 10.53 -2.73 16.92
CA PHE A 192 10.89 -3.07 18.29
C PHE A 192 9.68 -2.81 19.19
N SER A 193 9.57 -3.50 20.32
CA SER A 193 8.45 -3.30 21.26
C SER A 193 8.58 -2.02 22.05
N ASP A 194 7.45 -1.43 22.45
CA ASP A 194 7.41 -0.30 23.35
C ASP A 194 7.83 -0.73 24.77
N PRO A 195 8.81 -0.04 25.39
CA PRO A 195 9.14 -0.26 26.80
C PRO A 195 7.93 -0.01 27.71
N ASP A 196 7.04 0.90 27.34
CA ASP A 196 5.81 1.18 28.08
C ASP A 196 4.73 0.13 27.78
N LYS A 197 4.46 -0.71 28.77
CA LYS A 197 3.48 -1.81 28.70
C LYS A 197 2.10 -1.44 29.25
N ARG A 198 1.83 -0.17 29.55
CA ARG A 198 0.50 0.28 30.02
C ARG A 198 -0.62 0.01 29.01
N HIS A 199 -0.26 -0.11 27.73
CA HIS A 199 -1.19 -0.38 26.64
C HIS A 199 -0.73 -1.59 25.85
N HIS A 200 -1.70 -2.31 25.28
CA HIS A 200 -1.37 -3.35 24.33
C HIS A 200 -1.02 -2.73 22.99
N GLU A 201 -0.14 -3.40 22.26
CA GLU A 201 0.32 -2.95 20.97
C GLU A 201 0.37 -4.06 19.93
N ILE A 202 0.15 -3.66 18.68
CA ILE A 202 0.46 -4.44 17.49
C ILE A 202 1.28 -3.52 16.61
N ILE A 203 2.49 -3.95 16.27
CA ILE A 203 3.35 -3.22 15.35
C ILE A 203 3.61 -4.06 14.12
N PHE A 204 3.68 -3.38 12.99
CA PHE A 204 4.02 -4.01 11.73
C PHE A 204 4.78 -3.04 10.85
N TYR A 205 5.48 -3.58 9.86
CA TYR A 205 5.85 -2.81 8.69
C TYR A 205 5.33 -3.47 7.42
N ALA A 206 4.98 -2.67 6.43
CA ALA A 206 4.49 -3.10 5.13
C ALA A 206 5.30 -2.44 4.01
N PRO A 207 5.92 -3.22 3.10
CA PRO A 207 6.63 -2.65 1.96
C PRO A 207 5.65 -2.20 0.87
N TYR A 208 6.09 -1.28 0.00
CA TYR A 208 5.41 -0.90 -1.25
C TYR A 208 3.94 -0.45 -1.10
N GLY A 209 3.58 0.14 0.04
CA GLY A 209 2.20 0.60 0.28
C GLY A 209 1.19 -0.51 0.60
N TYR A 210 1.64 -1.74 0.87
CA TYR A 210 0.75 -2.84 1.28
C TYR A 210 0.10 -2.68 2.66
N GLY A 211 0.36 -1.55 3.34
CA GLY A 211 -0.25 -1.23 4.63
C GLY A 211 -1.79 -1.22 4.58
N MET A 212 -2.39 -0.94 3.43
CA MET A 212 -3.85 -0.99 3.25
C MET A 212 -4.46 -2.38 3.48
N TYR A 213 -3.65 -3.44 3.42
CA TYR A 213 -4.07 -4.82 3.66
C TYR A 213 -3.68 -5.33 5.05
N ALA A 214 -3.04 -4.50 5.88
CA ALA A 214 -2.46 -4.95 7.14
C ALA A 214 -3.51 -5.58 8.07
N ILE A 215 -4.67 -4.93 8.22
CA ILE A 215 -5.75 -5.42 9.07
C ILE A 215 -6.30 -6.76 8.57
N LYS A 216 -6.55 -6.88 7.26
CA LYS A 216 -6.96 -8.15 6.64
C LYS A 216 -5.94 -9.26 6.88
N ILE A 217 -4.65 -8.98 6.65
CA ILE A 217 -3.59 -9.97 6.84
C ILE A 217 -3.53 -10.42 8.31
N LEU A 218 -3.56 -9.48 9.25
CA LEU A 218 -3.55 -9.79 10.68
C LEU A 218 -4.80 -10.57 11.11
N PHE A 219 -5.97 -10.23 10.57
CA PHE A 219 -7.20 -10.96 10.83
C PHE A 219 -7.14 -12.38 10.27
N ASP A 220 -6.80 -12.55 9.01
CA ASP A 220 -6.73 -13.87 8.37
C ASP A 220 -5.71 -14.77 9.07
N ASP A 221 -4.52 -14.24 9.37
CA ASP A 221 -3.49 -14.97 10.13
C ASP A 221 -4.01 -15.39 11.50
N THR A 222 -4.68 -14.49 12.22
CA THR A 222 -5.23 -14.80 13.55
C THR A 222 -6.38 -15.80 13.49
N TYR A 223 -7.29 -15.63 12.54
CA TYR A 223 -8.54 -16.36 12.48
C TYR A 223 -8.36 -17.76 11.90
N PHE A 224 -7.53 -17.92 10.86
CA PHE A 224 -7.36 -19.19 10.16
C PHE A 224 -6.17 -20.02 10.63
N SER A 225 -5.12 -19.42 11.18
CA SER A 225 -3.98 -20.18 11.73
C SER A 225 -4.30 -20.86 13.06
N HIS A 226 -5.36 -20.45 13.75
CA HIS A 226 -5.77 -21.00 15.04
C HIS A 226 -7.12 -21.74 14.91
N LYS A 227 -7.07 -22.99 14.39
CA LYS A 227 -8.24 -23.91 14.30
C LYS A 227 -8.97 -24.16 15.63
N LYS A 228 -8.46 -23.66 16.75
CA LYS A 228 -9.14 -23.58 18.05
C LYS A 228 -8.88 -22.19 18.61
N PHE A 229 -9.87 -21.29 18.54
CA PHE A 229 -9.93 -20.03 19.30
C PHE A 229 -10.03 -20.36 20.81
N ASN A 230 -9.05 -21.06 21.35
CA ASN A 230 -8.95 -21.35 22.77
C ASN A 230 -8.27 -20.16 23.43
N TYR A 231 -8.89 -19.68 24.50
CA TYR A 231 -8.43 -18.57 25.35
C TYR A 231 -6.93 -18.64 25.74
N LYS A 232 -6.32 -19.83 25.76
CA LYS A 232 -4.90 -20.05 26.03
C LYS A 232 -3.96 -19.68 24.85
N ALA A 233 -4.41 -19.74 23.59
CA ALA A 233 -3.62 -19.33 22.43
C ALA A 233 -3.43 -17.80 22.35
N ALA A 234 -4.30 -17.03 23.01
CA ALA A 234 -4.15 -15.58 23.16
C ALA A 234 -2.96 -15.16 24.05
N LYS A 235 -2.36 -16.11 24.80
CA LYS A 235 -1.30 -15.82 25.78
C LYS A 235 0.11 -15.76 25.18
N VAL A 236 0.30 -16.24 23.94
CA VAL A 236 1.61 -16.27 23.28
C VAL A 236 1.43 -15.84 21.81
N GLY A 237 1.73 -14.58 21.51
CA GLY A 237 2.03 -14.15 20.13
C GLY A 237 0.97 -13.38 19.34
N ASN A 238 -0.31 -13.35 19.74
CA ASN A 238 -1.35 -12.69 18.93
C ASN A 238 -1.98 -11.47 19.59
N GLY A 239 -1.25 -10.35 19.57
CA GLY A 239 -1.83 -9.05 19.92
C GLY A 239 -3.12 -8.76 19.15
N PHE A 240 -3.26 -9.26 17.91
CA PHE A 240 -4.48 -9.07 17.14
C PHE A 240 -5.67 -9.92 17.65
N ALA A 241 -5.45 -11.13 18.16
CA ALA A 241 -6.52 -11.92 18.81
C ALA A 241 -7.07 -11.19 20.04
N ARG A 242 -6.19 -10.54 20.80
CA ARG A 242 -6.59 -9.72 21.94
C ARG A 242 -7.32 -8.44 21.51
N LEU A 243 -6.89 -7.77 20.45
CA LEU A 243 -7.65 -6.64 19.89
C LEU A 243 -9.10 -7.03 19.51
N LEU A 244 -9.30 -8.27 19.09
CA LEU A 244 -10.61 -8.79 18.72
C LEU A 244 -11.47 -9.25 19.91
N SER A 245 -10.95 -9.29 21.15
CA SER A 245 -11.74 -9.79 22.30
C SER A 245 -12.83 -8.81 22.73
N TYR A 246 -13.88 -9.34 23.36
CA TYR A 246 -15.10 -8.61 23.72
C TYR A 246 -14.87 -7.46 24.71
N ASP A 247 -13.81 -7.53 25.53
CA ASP A 247 -13.47 -6.56 26.57
C ASP A 247 -12.77 -5.31 26.05
N GLN A 248 -12.19 -5.36 24.83
CA GLN A 248 -11.56 -4.20 24.22
C GLN A 248 -12.60 -3.20 23.73
N LYS A 249 -12.35 -1.91 23.98
CA LYS A 249 -13.29 -0.81 23.69
C LYS A 249 -12.66 0.32 22.87
N TYR A 250 -11.37 0.57 23.06
CA TYR A 250 -10.69 1.72 22.46
C TYR A 250 -9.49 1.28 21.63
N VAL A 251 -9.28 1.97 20.51
CA VAL A 251 -8.14 1.74 19.61
C VAL A 251 -7.57 3.06 19.12
N GLY A 252 -6.27 3.08 18.86
CA GLY A 252 -5.56 4.15 18.19
C GLY A 252 -4.64 3.59 17.13
N PHE A 253 -4.53 4.31 16.01
CA PHE A 253 -3.76 3.89 14.85
C PHE A 253 -2.70 4.94 14.55
N GLY A 254 -1.48 4.49 14.33
CA GLY A 254 -0.37 5.32 13.90
C GLY A 254 0.35 4.72 12.71
N LEU A 255 0.70 5.56 11.75
CA LEU A 255 1.34 5.17 10.50
C LEU A 255 2.42 6.20 10.14
N SER A 256 3.61 5.72 9.81
CA SER A 256 4.71 6.54 9.33
C SER A 256 5.39 5.91 8.12
N ARG A 257 5.87 6.74 7.21
CA ARG A 257 6.52 6.31 5.95
C ARG A 257 8.02 6.54 6.01
N SER A 258 8.79 5.50 5.71
CA SER A 258 10.23 5.59 5.40
C SER A 258 10.49 5.06 4.00
N ILE A 259 10.93 5.93 3.08
CA ILE A 259 11.25 5.64 1.66
C ILE A 259 10.17 4.77 0.96
N ASN A 260 10.30 3.44 1.03
CA ASN A 260 9.43 2.44 0.37
C ASN A 260 8.69 1.53 1.35
N VAL A 261 8.66 1.89 2.64
CA VAL A 261 8.13 1.09 3.74
C VAL A 261 7.21 1.93 4.60
N ILE A 262 6.14 1.31 5.09
CA ILE A 262 5.22 1.89 6.06
C ILE A 262 5.39 1.16 7.38
N TYR A 263 5.60 1.92 8.44
CA TYR A 263 5.57 1.44 9.81
C TYR A 263 4.19 1.74 10.39
N GLY A 264 3.55 0.73 10.95
CA GLY A 264 2.24 0.84 11.57
C GLY A 264 2.29 0.43 13.04
N CYS A 265 1.56 1.16 13.87
CA CYS A 265 1.31 0.84 15.26
C CYS A 265 -0.19 0.89 15.53
N ILE A 266 -0.71 -0.11 16.23
CA ILE A 266 -2.07 -0.15 16.75
C ILE A 266 -1.97 -0.26 18.27
N LYS A 267 -2.43 0.76 18.98
CA LYS A 267 -2.55 0.75 20.45
C LYS A 267 -4.01 0.51 20.82
N TYR A 268 -4.28 -0.28 21.85
CA TYR A 268 -5.67 -0.58 22.25
C TYR A 268 -5.81 -0.88 23.75
N SER A 269 -7.01 -0.60 24.27
CA SER A 269 -7.35 -0.75 25.69
C SER A 269 -8.84 -1.07 25.90
N SER A 270 -9.14 -1.67 27.05
CA SER A 270 -10.50 -1.86 27.56
C SER A 270 -11.03 -0.64 28.32
N THR A 271 -10.14 0.23 28.81
CA THR A 271 -10.50 1.45 29.58
C THR A 271 -10.33 2.72 28.75
N PRO A 272 -11.22 3.72 28.95
CA PRO A 272 -11.05 5.02 28.31
C PRO A 272 -9.79 5.71 28.83
N TYR A 273 -9.15 6.47 27.94
CA TYR A 273 -8.00 7.31 28.24
C TYR A 273 -8.26 8.72 27.73
#